data_AF-A0A1P8PHN0-F1
#
_entry.id   AF-A0A1P8PHN0-F1
#
_cell.length_a   1.000
_cell.length_b   1.000
_cell.length_c   1.000
_cell.angle_alpha   90.00
_cell.angle_beta   90.00
_cell.angle_gamma   90.00
#
_symmetry.space_group_name_H-M   'P 1'
#
loop_
_entity.id
_entity.type
_entity.pdbx_description
1 polymer ?
#
loop_
_entity_poly.entity_id
_entity_poly.type
_entity_poly.pdbx_seq_one_letter_code
_entity_poly.pdbx_strand_id
1 'polypeptide(L)'
;MSTGHVEYASLNGTHIFKLIGEVRAQSCISLDKLLNKIEQQDNVVGAIVDLTETSFIDSTVLGVLAKLGLKLKQVHHIQAVMLSTNSDITTLANSMGLGQVFVILNYCGDSHVCTRALIEEHVTHRNMLTTVLDAHKTLMKLNESNKNMFEPLVKQLQKEQDNLDKVSEPNI
;
A
#
# COMPACT_ATOMS: atom_id res chain seq x y z
N MET A 1 19.61 10.71 9.80
CA MET A 1 18.33 10.00 9.95
C MET A 1 17.67 10.05 8.59
N SER A 2 17.90 9.05 7.74
CA SER A 2 17.34 9.01 6.39
C SER A 2 15.86 8.64 6.49
N THR A 3 15.00 9.49 5.94
CA THR A 3 13.59 9.20 5.68
C THR A 3 13.51 7.98 4.77
N GLY A 4 12.60 7.04 5.05
CA GLY A 4 12.40 5.89 4.17
C GLY A 4 11.74 6.33 2.86
N HIS A 5 11.89 5.51 1.83
CA HIS A 5 11.35 5.77 0.49
C HIS A 5 10.88 4.47 -0.16
N VAL A 6 10.14 4.63 -1.26
CA VAL A 6 9.63 3.52 -2.05
C VAL A 6 10.25 3.59 -3.44
N GLU A 7 10.76 2.48 -3.93
CA GLU A 7 11.30 2.33 -5.27
C GLU A 7 10.45 1.37 -6.10
N TYR A 8 10.49 1.54 -7.41
CA TYR A 8 9.70 0.78 -8.36
C TYR A 8 10.53 0.33 -9.55
N ALA A 9 10.25 -0.88 -10.03
CA ALA A 9 10.68 -1.41 -11.31
C ALA A 9 9.56 -2.21 -11.97
N SER A 10 9.61 -2.31 -13.29
CA SER A 10 8.74 -3.21 -14.05
C SER A 10 9.49 -3.89 -15.17
N LEU A 11 9.26 -5.19 -15.34
CA LEU A 11 9.85 -6.00 -16.40
C LEU A 11 8.81 -7.00 -16.91
N ASN A 12 8.48 -6.95 -18.20
CA ASN A 12 7.60 -7.91 -18.87
C ASN A 12 6.27 -8.18 -18.11
N GLY A 13 5.63 -7.12 -17.61
CA GLY A 13 4.37 -7.24 -16.86
C GLY A 13 4.52 -7.67 -15.40
N THR A 14 5.74 -7.92 -14.93
CA THR A 14 6.04 -8.11 -13.49
C THR A 14 6.41 -6.77 -12.88
N HIS A 15 5.73 -6.41 -11.79
CA HIS A 15 5.95 -5.16 -11.06
C HIS A 15 6.66 -5.43 -9.74
N ILE A 16 7.68 -4.63 -9.43
CA ILE A 16 8.48 -4.77 -8.21
C ILE A 16 8.42 -3.46 -7.45
N PHE A 17 8.03 -3.53 -6.18
CA PHE A 17 7.99 -2.40 -5.25
C PHE A 17 8.99 -2.70 -4.14
N LYS A 18 9.96 -1.81 -3.91
CA LYS A 18 10.94 -1.96 -2.85
C LYS A 18 10.79 -0.85 -1.83
N LEU A 19 10.56 -1.21 -0.57
CA LEU A 19 10.39 -0.27 0.53
C LEU A 19 11.65 -0.30 1.38
N ILE A 20 12.27 0.86 1.57
CA ILE A 20 13.57 0.99 2.23
C ILE A 20 13.44 1.96 3.41
N GLY A 21 13.95 1.57 4.58
CA GLY A 21 13.94 2.39 5.79
C GLY A 21 12.56 2.54 6.44
N GLU A 22 12.27 3.74 6.99
CA GLU A 22 11.00 4.04 7.64
C GLU A 22 9.96 4.58 6.65
N VAL A 23 9.03 3.74 6.21
CA VAL A 23 7.98 4.14 5.26
C VAL A 23 6.67 4.41 6.01
N ARG A 24 6.17 5.64 5.86
CA ARG A 24 4.95 6.14 6.52
C ARG A 24 3.93 6.64 5.50
N ALA A 25 2.75 7.01 5.97
CA ALA A 25 1.64 7.55 5.17
C ALA A 25 2.02 8.66 4.15
N GLN A 26 3.08 9.43 4.40
CA GLN A 26 3.57 10.47 3.48
C GLN A 26 3.96 9.90 2.10
N SER A 27 4.50 8.68 2.05
CA SER A 27 4.90 8.01 0.80
C SER A 27 3.74 7.27 0.10
N CYS A 28 2.55 7.22 0.72
CA CYS A 28 1.44 6.39 0.23
C CYS A 28 0.75 6.94 -1.02
N ILE A 29 0.79 8.24 -1.29
CA ILE A 29 0.06 8.82 -2.44
C ILE A 29 0.71 8.40 -3.76
N SER A 30 2.04 8.49 -3.86
CA SER A 30 2.76 8.06 -5.05
C SER A 30 2.62 6.55 -5.27
N LEU A 31 2.62 5.77 -4.18
CA LEU A 31 2.35 4.33 -4.22
C LEU A 31 0.93 4.04 -4.70
N ASP A 32 -0.11 4.59 -4.07
CA ASP A 32 -1.51 4.32 -4.44
C ASP A 32 -1.81 4.74 -5.89
N LYS A 33 -1.29 5.89 -6.35
CA LYS A 33 -1.41 6.31 -7.76
C LYS A 33 -0.76 5.32 -8.72
N LEU A 34 0.43 4.81 -8.38
CA LEU A 34 1.12 3.81 -9.19
C LEU A 34 0.33 2.50 -9.23
N LEU A 35 -0.21 2.05 -8.10
CA LEU A 35 -1.06 0.86 -8.04
C LEU A 35 -2.31 1.02 -8.92
N ASN A 36 -3.01 2.15 -8.81
CA ASN A 36 -4.18 2.45 -9.65
C ASN A 36 -3.84 2.43 -11.16
N LYS A 37 -2.61 2.83 -11.55
CA LYS A 37 -2.16 2.75 -12.94
C LYS A 37 -1.90 1.31 -13.38
N ILE A 38 -1.30 0.49 -12.52
CA ILE A 38 -1.02 -0.92 -12.79
C ILE A 38 -2.33 -1.72 -12.90
N GLU A 39 -3.33 -1.38 -12.09
CA GLU A 39 -4.68 -1.97 -12.17
C GLU A 39 -5.37 -1.77 -13.53
N GLN A 40 -4.96 -0.76 -14.31
CA GLN A 40 -5.53 -0.47 -15.63
C GLN A 40 -4.75 -1.14 -16.78
N GLN A 41 -3.70 -1.91 -16.47
CA GLN A 41 -2.87 -2.58 -17.47
C GLN A 41 -3.37 -4.01 -17.71
N ASP A 42 -3.57 -4.37 -18.98
CA ASP A 42 -4.02 -5.72 -19.35
C ASP A 42 -2.89 -6.77 -19.29
N ASN A 43 -1.64 -6.33 -19.27
CA ASN A 43 -0.45 -7.19 -19.37
C ASN A 43 0.24 -7.45 -18.02
N VAL A 44 -0.48 -7.31 -16.91
CA VAL A 44 0.08 -7.62 -15.58
C VAL A 44 0.21 -9.13 -15.41
N VAL A 45 1.43 -9.58 -15.14
CA VAL A 45 1.81 -11.00 -14.96
C VAL A 45 2.15 -11.31 -13.50
N GLY A 46 2.58 -10.31 -12.73
CA GLY A 46 2.99 -10.52 -11.34
C GLY A 46 3.27 -9.23 -10.58
N ALA A 47 3.26 -9.32 -9.26
CA ALA A 47 3.81 -8.27 -8.41
C ALA A 47 4.62 -8.84 -7.24
N ILE A 48 5.72 -8.16 -6.93
CA ILE A 48 6.61 -8.44 -5.80
C ILE A 48 6.70 -7.17 -4.96
N VAL A 49 6.48 -7.32 -3.65
CA VAL A 49 6.69 -6.27 -2.66
C VAL A 49 7.87 -6.68 -1.79
N ASP A 50 8.99 -5.99 -1.94
CA ASP A 50 10.22 -6.20 -1.21
C ASP A 50 10.29 -5.27 0.01
N LEU A 51 10.19 -5.87 1.20
CA LEU A 51 10.30 -5.22 2.51
C LEU A 51 11.62 -5.59 3.22
N THR A 52 12.58 -6.20 2.53
CA THR A 52 13.79 -6.75 3.15
C THR A 52 14.70 -5.69 3.78
N GLU A 53 14.64 -4.46 3.28
CA GLU A 53 15.35 -3.29 3.81
C GLU A 53 14.41 -2.30 4.54
N THR A 54 13.16 -2.70 4.80
CA THR A 54 12.22 -1.88 5.57
C THR A 54 12.52 -1.99 7.07
N SER A 55 12.63 -0.86 7.75
CA SER A 55 12.82 -0.81 9.22
C SER A 55 11.53 -0.49 9.96
N PHE A 56 10.60 0.23 9.33
CA PHE A 56 9.29 0.55 9.89
C PHE A 56 8.25 0.72 8.78
N ILE A 57 7.04 0.22 9.02
CA ILE A 57 5.90 0.38 8.13
C ILE A 57 4.63 0.60 8.96
N ASP A 58 3.80 1.57 8.57
CA ASP A 58 2.52 1.82 9.24
C ASP A 58 1.36 1.06 8.60
N SER A 59 0.19 1.11 9.26
CA SER A 59 -1.04 0.47 8.77
C SER A 59 -1.57 1.08 7.47
N THR A 60 -1.25 2.35 7.17
CA THR A 60 -1.67 2.99 5.92
C THR A 60 -0.94 2.35 4.75
N VAL A 61 0.39 2.23 4.84
CA VAL A 61 1.20 1.60 3.78
C VAL A 61 0.76 0.14 3.59
N LEU A 62 0.56 -0.62 4.68
CA LEU A 62 0.07 -2.00 4.60
C LEU A 62 -1.32 -2.10 3.97
N GLY A 63 -2.21 -1.15 4.22
CA GLY A 63 -3.53 -1.10 3.57
C GLY A 63 -3.45 -0.81 2.07
N VAL A 64 -2.53 0.07 1.65
CA VAL A 64 -2.26 0.32 0.23
C VAL A 64 -1.68 -0.93 -0.45
N LEU A 65 -0.76 -1.64 0.19
CA LEU A 65 -0.24 -2.92 -0.32
C LEU A 65 -1.33 -3.99 -0.37
N ALA A 66 -2.21 -4.06 0.63
CA ALA A 66 -3.35 -4.98 0.62
C ALA A 66 -4.29 -4.72 -0.57
N LYS A 67 -4.46 -3.44 -0.98
CA LYS A 67 -5.27 -3.06 -2.14
C LYS A 67 -4.70 -3.68 -3.42
N LEU A 68 -3.38 -3.57 -3.62
CA LEU A 68 -2.68 -4.24 -4.72
C LEU A 68 -2.92 -5.75 -4.70
N GLY A 69 -2.65 -6.41 -3.57
CA GLY A 69 -2.79 -7.86 -3.45
C GLY A 69 -4.21 -8.35 -3.73
N LEU A 70 -5.22 -7.66 -3.18
CA LEU A 70 -6.63 -7.96 -3.45
C LEU A 70 -6.97 -7.83 -4.94
N LYS A 71 -6.51 -6.76 -5.58
CA LYS A 71 -6.82 -6.48 -6.98
C LYS A 71 -6.19 -7.47 -7.93
N LEU A 72 -4.90 -7.79 -7.74
CA LEU A 72 -4.23 -8.81 -8.56
C LEU A 72 -4.91 -10.18 -8.42
N LYS A 73 -5.32 -10.52 -7.20
CA LYS A 73 -6.03 -11.77 -6.92
C LYS A 73 -7.42 -11.81 -7.55
N GLN A 74 -8.18 -10.72 -7.49
CA GLN A 74 -9.56 -10.65 -7.97
C GLN A 74 -9.68 -10.46 -9.50
N VAL A 75 -8.84 -9.61 -10.08
CA VAL A 75 -8.94 -9.22 -11.50
C VAL A 75 -8.09 -10.14 -12.36
N HIS A 76 -6.84 -10.35 -11.98
CA HIS A 76 -5.87 -11.08 -12.81
C HIS A 76 -5.66 -12.53 -12.35
N HIS A 77 -6.31 -12.98 -11.26
CA HIS A 77 -6.10 -14.30 -10.65
C HIS A 77 -4.64 -14.58 -10.28
N ILE A 78 -3.87 -13.51 -10.03
CA ILE A 78 -2.45 -13.56 -9.67
C ILE A 78 -2.33 -13.36 -8.17
N GLN A 79 -1.57 -14.23 -7.51
CA GLN A 79 -1.18 -14.01 -6.13
C GLN A 79 0.17 -13.31 -6.09
N ALA A 80 0.20 -12.11 -5.50
CA ALA A 80 1.42 -11.33 -5.36
C ALA A 80 2.34 -11.94 -4.29
N VAL A 81 3.63 -11.62 -4.37
CA VAL A 81 4.66 -12.08 -3.42
C VAL A 81 5.10 -10.91 -2.56
N MET A 82 5.26 -11.15 -1.26
CA MET A 82 5.85 -10.21 -0.33
C MET A 82 7.14 -10.80 0.25
N LEU A 83 8.27 -10.13 0.08
CA LEU A 83 9.54 -10.51 0.67
C LEU A 83 9.71 -9.74 1.97
N SER A 84 9.90 -10.45 3.08
CA SER A 84 10.12 -9.82 4.39
C SER A 84 11.08 -10.66 5.22
N THR A 85 12.22 -10.08 5.55
CA THR A 85 13.29 -10.69 6.37
C THR A 85 13.25 -10.22 7.82
N ASN A 86 12.55 -9.11 8.10
CA ASN A 86 12.34 -8.58 9.45
C ASN A 86 11.12 -9.27 10.09
N SER A 87 11.32 -9.98 11.21
CA SER A 87 10.27 -10.73 11.90
C SER A 87 9.12 -9.85 12.42
N ASP A 88 9.43 -8.62 12.84
CA ASP A 88 8.42 -7.70 13.38
C ASP A 88 7.51 -7.20 12.26
N ILE A 89 8.09 -6.86 11.11
CA ILE A 89 7.33 -6.48 9.91
C ILE A 89 6.51 -7.66 9.39
N THR A 90 7.08 -8.86 9.35
CA THR A 90 6.35 -10.07 8.95
C THR A 90 5.18 -10.34 9.89
N THR A 91 5.36 -10.17 11.20
CA THR A 91 4.31 -10.35 12.20
C THR A 91 3.21 -9.30 12.02
N LEU A 92 3.58 -8.04 11.79
CA LEU A 92 2.65 -6.94 11.53
C LEU A 92 1.85 -7.16 10.24
N ALA A 93 2.50 -7.56 9.14
CA ALA A 93 1.81 -7.85 7.88
C ALA A 93 0.81 -8.99 8.05
N ASN A 94 1.19 -10.06 8.76
CA ASN A 94 0.31 -11.18 9.05
C ASN A 94 -0.87 -10.79 9.96
N SER A 95 -0.63 -10.02 11.02
CA SER A 95 -1.70 -9.58 11.93
C SER A 95 -2.72 -8.68 11.22
N MET A 96 -2.28 -7.90 10.23
CA MET A 96 -3.15 -7.10 9.36
C MET A 96 -3.84 -7.93 8.27
N GLY A 97 -3.54 -9.23 8.15
CA GLY A 97 -4.21 -10.15 7.23
C GLY A 97 -3.62 -10.21 5.82
N LEU A 98 -2.42 -9.66 5.59
CA LEU A 98 -1.81 -9.62 4.24
C LEU A 98 -1.48 -11.01 3.69
N GLY A 99 -1.28 -12.02 4.55
CA GLY A 99 -1.09 -13.41 4.12
C GLY A 99 -2.28 -14.01 3.34
N GLN A 100 -3.46 -13.37 3.36
CA GLN A 100 -4.61 -13.80 2.56
C GLN A 100 -4.50 -13.40 1.09
N VAL A 101 -3.66 -12.39 0.77
CA VAL A 101 -3.54 -11.80 -0.57
C VAL A 101 -2.12 -11.79 -1.10
N PHE A 102 -1.13 -12.00 -0.23
CA PHE A 102 0.27 -12.21 -0.58
C PHE A 102 0.74 -13.60 -0.17
N VAL A 103 1.64 -14.19 -0.96
CA VAL A 103 2.55 -15.21 -0.45
C VAL A 103 3.73 -14.48 0.21
N ILE A 104 3.88 -14.62 1.52
CA ILE A 104 4.97 -13.98 2.26
C ILE A 104 6.16 -14.94 2.34
N LEU A 105 7.30 -14.51 1.81
CA LEU A 105 8.54 -15.29 1.79
C LEU A 105 9.62 -14.58 2.61
N ASN A 106 10.31 -15.36 3.45
CA ASN A 106 11.55 -14.92 4.08
C ASN A 106 12.72 -15.30 3.15
N TYR A 107 12.90 -14.51 2.09
CA TYR A 107 13.98 -14.70 1.13
C TYR A 107 14.87 -13.46 1.10
N CYS A 108 16.14 -13.66 1.39
CA CYS A 108 17.21 -12.67 1.27
C CYS A 108 18.20 -13.18 0.22
N GLY A 109 17.87 -12.96 -1.06
CA GLY A 109 18.83 -13.14 -2.15
C GLY A 109 19.21 -11.78 -2.70
N ASP A 110 20.46 -11.63 -3.15
CA ASP A 110 20.90 -10.43 -3.86
C ASP A 110 20.11 -10.28 -5.17
N SER A 111 19.09 -9.44 -5.13
CA SER A 111 18.33 -9.06 -6.31
C SER A 111 19.02 -7.85 -6.94
N HIS A 112 19.89 -8.09 -7.94
CA HIS A 112 20.47 -7.03 -8.78
C HIS A 112 19.42 -6.45 -9.75
N VAL A 113 18.30 -5.96 -9.21
CA VAL A 113 17.25 -5.30 -9.98
C VAL A 113 17.43 -3.79 -9.89
N CYS A 114 17.48 -3.12 -11.04
CA CYS A 114 17.54 -1.65 -11.09
C CYS A 114 16.15 -1.06 -10.78
N THR A 115 15.92 -0.74 -9.51
CA THR A 115 14.75 0.02 -9.03
C THR A 115 15.00 1.53 -9.11
N ARG A 116 13.92 2.32 -9.21
CA ARG A 116 14.00 3.80 -9.17
C ARG A 116 13.07 4.33 -8.08
N ALA A 117 13.54 5.29 -7.30
CA ALA A 117 12.71 5.95 -6.29
C ALA A 117 11.46 6.58 -6.92
N LEU A 118 10.32 6.40 -6.25
CA LEU A 118 9.09 7.13 -6.53
C LEU A 118 9.31 8.61 -6.16
N ILE A 119 8.90 9.50 -7.06
CA ILE A 119 8.98 10.95 -6.83
C ILE A 119 7.95 11.31 -5.76
N GLU A 120 8.38 12.01 -4.71
CA GLU A 120 7.48 12.63 -3.74
C GLU A 120 6.76 13.79 -4.43
N GLU A 121 5.44 13.67 -4.62
CA GLU A 121 4.62 14.73 -5.20
C GLU A 121 4.14 15.69 -4.10
N HIS A 122 3.77 16.93 -4.48
CA HIS A 122 3.09 17.85 -3.57
C HIS A 122 1.77 17.25 -3.07
N VAL A 123 1.78 16.84 -1.80
CA VAL A 123 0.64 16.21 -1.13
C VAL A 123 -0.33 17.29 -0.64
N THR A 124 -1.58 17.24 -1.10
CA THR A 124 -2.68 18.01 -0.50
C THR A 124 -3.31 17.21 0.63
N HIS A 125 -3.83 17.91 1.65
CA HIS A 125 -4.53 17.27 2.78
C HIS A 125 -5.67 16.34 2.32
N ARG A 126 -6.43 16.77 1.30
CA ARG A 126 -7.52 15.99 0.70
C ARG A 126 -7.02 14.67 0.09
N ASN A 127 -5.92 14.69 -0.65
CA ASN A 127 -5.37 13.49 -1.28
C ASN A 127 -4.86 12.51 -0.22
N MET A 128 -4.20 13.02 0.82
CA MET A 128 -3.75 12.21 1.95
C MET A 128 -4.91 11.53 2.67
N LEU A 129 -5.96 12.30 3.01
CA LEU A 129 -7.15 11.78 3.67
C LEU A 129 -7.84 10.67 2.85
N THR A 130 -7.93 10.87 1.53
CA THR A 130 -8.50 9.88 0.60
C THR A 130 -7.70 8.59 0.60
N THR A 131 -6.37 8.68 0.45
CA THR A 131 -5.49 7.50 0.46
C THR A 131 -5.54 6.75 1.80
N VAL A 132 -5.57 7.46 2.93
CA VAL A 132 -5.69 6.85 4.26
C VAL A 132 -7.03 6.12 4.42
N LEU A 133 -8.14 6.76 4.03
CA LEU A 133 -9.47 6.14 4.09
C LEU A 133 -9.55 4.87 3.25
N ASP A 134 -9.05 4.91 2.01
CA ASP A 134 -9.08 3.75 1.12
C ASP A 134 -8.21 2.60 1.62
N ALA A 135 -7.03 2.90 2.16
CA ALA A 135 -6.15 1.91 2.77
C ALA A 135 -6.83 1.19 3.94
N HIS A 136 -7.44 1.94 4.87
CA HIS A 136 -8.13 1.34 6.02
C HIS A 136 -9.39 0.58 5.61
N LYS A 137 -10.21 1.12 4.70
CA LYS A 137 -11.36 0.37 4.15
C LYS A 137 -10.94 -0.94 3.51
N THR A 138 -9.77 -0.97 2.88
CA THR A 138 -9.19 -2.18 2.31
C THR A 138 -8.81 -3.18 3.39
N LEU A 139 -8.12 -2.75 4.45
CA LEU A 139 -7.80 -3.62 5.60
C LEU A 139 -9.07 -4.19 6.25
N MET A 140 -10.13 -3.39 6.39
CA MET A 140 -11.41 -3.85 6.94
C MET A 140 -12.06 -4.97 6.11
N LYS A 141 -11.80 -5.01 4.79
CA LYS A 141 -12.31 -6.08 3.91
C LYS A 141 -11.50 -7.38 4.03
N LEU A 142 -10.31 -7.36 4.64
CA LEU A 142 -9.49 -8.56 4.77
C LEU A 142 -10.01 -9.51 5.86
N ASN A 143 -10.51 -9.00 6.97
CA ASN A 143 -11.09 -9.82 8.05
C ASN A 143 -11.96 -8.98 9.00
N GLU A 144 -12.85 -9.65 9.75
CA GLU A 144 -13.77 -8.98 10.68
C GLU A 144 -13.05 -8.32 11.88
N SER A 145 -11.86 -8.79 12.27
CA SER A 145 -11.07 -8.15 13.33
C SER A 145 -10.63 -6.75 12.93
N ASN A 146 -10.06 -6.59 11.72
CA ASN A 146 -9.70 -5.32 11.14
C ASN A 146 -10.93 -4.40 10.98
N LYS A 147 -12.07 -4.96 10.56
CA LYS A 147 -13.32 -4.22 10.44
C LYS A 147 -13.73 -3.61 11.77
N ASN A 148 -13.81 -4.41 12.82
CA ASN A 148 -14.19 -3.93 14.16
C ASN A 148 -13.19 -2.91 14.72
N MET A 149 -11.90 -3.10 14.46
CA MET A 149 -10.84 -2.21 14.94
C MET A 149 -10.85 -0.84 14.22
N PHE A 150 -10.99 -0.81 12.90
CA PHE A 150 -10.84 0.40 12.10
C PHE A 150 -12.15 1.12 11.77
N GLU A 151 -13.31 0.50 11.99
CA GLU A 151 -14.63 1.12 11.71
C GLU A 151 -14.83 2.47 12.42
N PRO A 152 -14.48 2.66 13.70
CA PRO A 152 -14.62 3.97 14.37
C PRO A 152 -13.74 5.04 13.71
N LEU A 153 -12.49 4.70 13.37
CA LEU A 153 -11.53 5.60 12.74
C LEU A 153 -12.02 6.03 11.35
N VAL A 154 -12.43 5.07 10.52
CA VAL A 154 -12.94 5.34 9.17
C VAL A 154 -14.17 6.23 9.22
N LYS A 155 -15.11 6.01 10.16
CA LYS A 155 -16.28 6.89 10.32
C LYS A 155 -15.90 8.32 10.68
N GLN A 156 -14.86 8.53 11.49
CA GLN A 156 -14.39 9.87 11.84
C GLN A 156 -13.74 10.56 10.64
N LEU A 157 -12.83 9.87 9.95
CA LEU A 157 -12.14 10.41 8.77
C LEU A 157 -13.12 10.71 7.62
N GLN A 158 -14.18 9.92 7.46
CA GLN A 158 -15.22 10.17 6.45
C GLN A 158 -15.99 11.46 6.73
N LYS A 159 -16.32 11.76 8.00
CA LYS A 159 -16.96 13.03 8.37
C LYS A 159 -16.07 14.24 8.07
N GLU A 160 -14.76 14.09 8.28
CA GLU A 160 -13.79 15.13 7.95
C GLU A 160 -13.72 15.37 6.43
N GLN A 161 -13.74 14.30 5.64
CA GLN A 161 -13.80 14.37 4.18
C GLN A 161 -15.06 15.10 3.70
N ASP A 162 -16.23 14.72 4.23
CA ASP A 162 -17.51 15.35 3.88
C ASP A 162 -17.56 16.85 4.26
N ASN A 163 -16.91 17.24 5.36
CA ASN A 163 -16.80 18.65 5.75
C ASN A 163 -15.89 19.44 4.79
N LEU A 164 -14.79 18.86 4.34
CA LEU A 164 -13.90 19.46 3.33
C LEU A 164 -14.63 19.62 1.99
N ASP A 165 -15.47 18.66 1.61
CA ASP A 165 -16.30 18.73 0.40
C ASP A 165 -17.32 19.88 0.45
N LYS A 166 -18.03 20.04 1.58
CA LYS A 166 -19.03 21.12 1.78
C LYS A 166 -18.44 22.54 1.78
N VAL A 167 -17.20 22.70 2.23
CA VAL A 167 -16.50 24.01 2.22
C VAL A 167 -15.96 24.35 0.82
N SER A 168 -15.87 23.37 -0.07
CA SER A 168 -15.33 23.52 -1.43
C SER A 168 -16.41 23.82 -2.49
N GLU A 169 -17.70 23.68 -2.16
CA GLU A 169 -18.80 24.10 -3.04
C GLU A 169 -18.96 25.63 -2.95
N PRO A 170 -18.78 26.39 -4.05
CA PRO A 170 -19.09 27.81 -4.03
C PRO A 170 -20.60 27.96 -3.87
N ASN A 171 -21.02 28.76 -2.87
CA ASN A 171 -22.41 29.22 -2.75
C ASN A 171 -22.86 29.79 -4.10
N ILE A 172 -23.73 29.07 -4.81
CA ILE A 172 -24.50 29.57 -5.95
C ILE A 172 -25.77 30.22 -5.40
#